data_AF-A0A3N5KS19-F1
#
_entry.id   AF-A0A3N5KS19-F1
#
_cell.length_a   1.000
_cell.length_b   1.000
_cell.length_c   1.000
_cell.angle_alpha   90.00
_cell.angle_beta   90.00
_cell.angle_gamma   90.00
#
_symmetry.space_group_name_H-M   'P 1'
#
loop_
_entity.id
_entity.type
_entity.pdbx_description
1 polymer ?
#
loop_
_entity_poly.entity_id
_entity_poly.type
_entity_poly.pdbx_seq_one_letter_code
_entity_poly.pdbx_strand_id
1 'polypeptide(L)'
;MRASAKRSLVVGGFGAGFGLVAAAVMLYATWPDNAVGVYLNERRNREANIRALEWRVTQEIEGADRDFFRAWLAEEKGDLDEAIRGFQSVRDGAAPGTAFHLKTTLRLGLAYGNNRQPDEELAVYQGLMARYPGPSRLSQAMYRLRRGEKEEALRLLDDALALDERDGSLGTQRDFALFLRAGLGSSNEKAPNRP
;
A
#
# COMPACT_ATOMS: atom_id res chain seq x y z
N MET A 1 -53.16 -65.53 -5.85
CA MET A 1 -52.07 -65.25 -6.81
C MET A 1 -52.38 -63.99 -7.61
N ARG A 2 -51.72 -62.88 -7.29
CA ARG A 2 -51.12 -61.90 -8.24
C ARG A 2 -50.49 -60.79 -7.40
N ALA A 3 -49.17 -60.74 -7.43
CA ALA A 3 -48.33 -59.77 -6.74
C ALA A 3 -48.44 -58.40 -7.43
N SER A 4 -48.43 -57.33 -6.64
CA SER A 4 -48.21 -55.97 -7.14
C SER A 4 -47.08 -55.34 -6.33
N ALA A 5 -45.96 -55.09 -7.01
CA ALA A 5 -44.77 -54.48 -6.46
C ALA A 5 -44.94 -52.96 -6.43
N LYS A 6 -44.63 -52.32 -5.31
CA LYS A 6 -44.32 -50.89 -5.25
C LYS A 6 -42.89 -50.71 -4.75
N ARG A 7 -42.03 -50.28 -5.68
CA ARG A 7 -40.71 -49.71 -5.40
C ARG A 7 -40.91 -48.31 -4.84
N SER A 8 -40.30 -48.02 -3.70
CA SER A 8 -40.09 -46.64 -3.26
C SER A 8 -38.61 -46.44 -2.97
N LEU A 9 -38.05 -45.47 -3.68
CA LEU A 9 -36.67 -45.03 -3.72
C LEU A 9 -36.17 -44.60 -2.33
N VAL A 10 -34.95 -45.01 -2.01
CA VAL A 10 -34.04 -44.28 -1.12
C VAL A 10 -33.56 -43.01 -1.84
N VAL A 11 -33.16 -42.01 -1.06
CA VAL A 11 -32.15 -40.97 -1.31
C VAL A 11 -32.72 -39.55 -1.14
N GLY A 12 -32.30 -38.91 -0.05
CA GLY A 12 -32.44 -37.47 0.13
C GLY A 12 -31.66 -37.00 1.34
N GLY A 13 -30.46 -36.42 1.13
CA GLY A 13 -29.85 -35.54 2.14
C GLY A 13 -28.34 -35.61 2.37
N PHE A 14 -27.49 -35.65 1.34
CA PHE A 14 -26.04 -35.37 1.45
C PHE A 14 -25.64 -34.13 0.62
N GLY A 15 -26.37 -33.02 0.75
CA GLY A 15 -26.19 -31.83 -0.08
C GLY A 15 -25.28 -30.72 0.48
N ALA A 16 -24.99 -30.70 1.78
CA ALA A 16 -24.36 -29.52 2.40
C ALA A 16 -22.83 -29.60 2.59
N GLY A 17 -22.22 -30.80 2.53
CA GLY A 17 -20.78 -30.97 2.83
C GLY A 17 -19.85 -30.62 1.67
N PHE A 18 -20.27 -30.86 0.42
CA PHE A 18 -19.40 -30.68 -0.75
C PHE A 18 -19.15 -29.21 -1.11
N GLY A 19 -20.09 -28.32 -0.82
CA GLY A 19 -19.94 -26.89 -1.12
C GLY A 19 -18.83 -26.20 -0.31
N LEU A 20 -18.71 -26.53 0.99
CA LEU A 20 -17.69 -25.95 1.86
C LEU A 20 -16.28 -26.48 1.55
N VAL A 21 -16.16 -27.76 1.22
CA VAL A 21 -14.87 -28.35 0.81
C VAL A 21 -14.42 -27.78 -0.54
N ALA A 22 -15.32 -27.63 -1.51
CA ALA A 22 -14.99 -27.02 -2.80
C ALA A 22 -14.56 -25.55 -2.66
N ALA A 23 -15.25 -24.76 -1.82
CA ALA A 23 -14.87 -23.38 -1.53
C ALA A 23 -13.49 -23.28 -0.83
N ALA A 24 -13.22 -24.16 0.13
CA ALA A 24 -11.93 -24.23 0.81
C ALA A 24 -10.79 -24.63 -0.14
N VAL A 25 -11.02 -25.58 -1.05
CA VAL A 25 -10.03 -26.00 -2.06
C VAL A 25 -9.75 -24.86 -3.06
N MET A 26 -10.76 -24.10 -3.49
CA MET A 26 -10.54 -22.94 -4.38
C MET A 26 -9.78 -21.81 -3.69
N LEU A 27 -10.07 -21.52 -2.41
CA LEU A 27 -9.33 -20.55 -1.61
C LEU A 27 -7.88 -20.98 -1.36
N TYR A 28 -7.62 -22.28 -1.23
CA TYR A 28 -6.27 -22.82 -1.06
C TYR A 28 -5.48 -22.82 -2.39
N ALA A 29 -6.10 -23.22 -3.50
CA ALA A 29 -5.45 -23.31 -4.80
C ALA A 29 -5.04 -21.94 -5.39
N THR A 30 -5.66 -20.86 -4.93
CA THR A 30 -5.36 -19.48 -5.35
C THR A 30 -4.58 -18.70 -4.28
N TRP A 31 -4.09 -19.37 -3.24
CA TRP A 31 -3.20 -18.80 -2.24
C TRP A 31 -1.76 -18.71 -2.79
N PRO A 32 -1.02 -17.60 -2.60
CA PRO A 32 -1.35 -16.42 -1.80
C PRO A 32 -2.07 -15.28 -2.56
N ASP A 33 -2.30 -15.43 -3.87
CA ASP A 33 -2.68 -14.33 -4.77
C ASP A 33 -4.17 -13.94 -4.72
N ASN A 34 -4.98 -14.61 -3.91
CA ASN A 34 -6.37 -14.21 -3.68
C ASN A 34 -6.51 -13.14 -2.58
N ALA A 35 -7.65 -12.44 -2.55
CA ALA A 35 -7.90 -11.34 -1.62
C ALA A 35 -7.74 -11.72 -0.14
N VAL A 36 -8.01 -12.99 0.21
CA VAL A 36 -7.85 -13.50 1.58
C VAL A 36 -6.37 -13.73 1.92
N GLY A 37 -5.58 -14.27 0.98
CA GLY A 37 -4.14 -14.44 1.10
C GLY A 37 -3.39 -13.11 1.18
N VAL A 38 -3.73 -12.15 0.33
CA VAL A 38 -3.21 -10.77 0.38
C VAL A 38 -3.55 -10.11 1.70
N TYR A 39 -4.82 -10.16 2.12
CA TYR A 39 -5.27 -9.58 3.40
C TYR A 39 -4.56 -10.20 4.62
N LEU A 40 -4.43 -11.52 4.68
CA LEU A 40 -3.76 -12.19 5.79
C LEU A 40 -2.25 -11.95 5.79
N ASN A 41 -1.62 -11.85 4.62
CA ASN A 41 -0.22 -11.49 4.51
C ASN A 41 0.02 -10.03 4.92
N GLU A 42 -0.82 -9.09 4.47
CA GLU A 42 -0.79 -7.69 4.90
C GLU A 42 -0.98 -7.55 6.41
N ARG A 43 -1.94 -8.28 6.98
CA ARG A 43 -2.17 -8.30 8.42
C ARG A 43 -0.95 -8.83 9.18
N ARG A 44 -0.39 -9.97 8.76
CA ARG A 44 0.81 -10.55 9.39
C ARG A 44 2.01 -9.61 9.27
N ASN A 45 2.18 -8.97 8.12
CA ASN A 45 3.24 -7.98 7.90
C ASN A 45 3.05 -6.75 8.79
N ARG A 46 1.82 -6.27 8.95
CA ARG A 46 1.48 -5.17 9.87
C ARG A 46 1.80 -5.56 11.32
N GLU A 47 1.41 -6.74 11.77
CA GLU A 47 1.72 -7.21 13.13
C GLU A 47 3.23 -7.34 13.38
N ALA A 48 3.99 -7.81 12.38
CA ALA A 48 5.45 -7.83 12.45
C ALA A 48 6.07 -6.42 12.49
N ASN A 49 5.55 -5.48 11.69
CA ASN A 49 5.98 -4.08 11.68
C ASN A 49 5.69 -3.41 13.02
N ILE A 50 4.50 -3.59 13.59
CA ILE A 50 4.13 -3.06 14.91
C ILE A 50 5.11 -3.54 15.97
N ARG A 51 5.41 -4.84 16.04
CA ARG A 51 6.38 -5.38 17.00
C ARG A 51 7.78 -4.80 16.81
N ALA A 52 8.22 -4.65 15.57
CA ALA A 52 9.53 -4.07 15.28
C ALA A 52 9.61 -2.58 15.68
N LEU A 53 8.53 -1.83 15.47
CA LEU A 53 8.42 -0.43 15.88
C LEU A 53 8.33 -0.29 17.40
N GLU A 54 7.55 -1.13 18.09
CA GLU A 54 7.51 -1.18 19.55
C GLU A 54 8.90 -1.44 20.13
N TRP A 55 9.61 -2.43 19.59
CA TRP A 55 11.00 -2.69 19.98
C TRP A 55 11.88 -1.47 19.75
N ARG A 56 11.83 -0.83 18.57
CA ARG A 56 12.62 0.39 18.30
C ARG A 56 12.30 1.52 19.28
N VAL A 57 11.03 1.79 19.55
CA VAL A 57 10.60 2.84 20.48
C VAL A 57 11.10 2.59 21.92
N THR A 58 11.32 1.32 22.30
CA THR A 58 11.92 0.97 23.60
C THR A 58 13.44 1.05 23.63
N GLN A 59 14.12 0.84 22.50
CA GLN A 59 15.58 0.99 22.40
C GLN A 59 16.00 2.46 22.29
N GLU A 60 15.22 3.28 21.58
CA GLU A 60 15.51 4.70 21.41
C GLU A 60 15.12 5.46 22.68
N ILE A 61 16.13 5.91 23.42
CA ILE A 61 15.94 6.48 24.75
C ILE A 61 15.25 7.86 24.64
N GLU A 62 15.74 8.76 23.78
CA GLU A 62 15.17 10.11 23.57
C GLU A 62 15.52 10.66 22.18
N GLY A 63 14.75 11.63 21.69
CA GLY A 63 15.07 12.42 20.49
C GLY A 63 14.15 12.20 19.29
N ALA A 64 14.47 12.90 18.20
CA ALA A 64 13.61 13.00 17.01
C ALA A 64 13.35 11.63 16.33
N ASP A 65 14.30 10.70 16.38
CA ASP A 65 14.11 9.35 15.84
C ASP A 65 13.08 8.55 16.63
N ARG A 66 13.10 8.65 17.97
CA ARG A 66 12.09 8.02 18.83
C ARG A 66 10.70 8.55 18.52
N ASP A 67 10.57 9.86 18.39
CA ASP A 67 9.29 10.51 18.09
C ASP A 67 8.80 10.17 16.68
N PHE A 68 9.71 10.06 15.70
CA PHE A 68 9.41 9.54 14.37
C PHE A 68 8.85 8.10 14.43
N PHE A 69 9.50 7.20 15.17
CA PHE A 69 9.05 5.82 15.28
C PHE A 69 7.74 5.68 16.06
N ARG A 70 7.48 6.57 17.04
CA ARG A 70 6.18 6.64 17.74
C ARG A 70 5.05 7.06 16.80
N ALA A 71 5.28 8.11 16.00
CA ALA A 71 4.30 8.53 15.01
C ALA A 71 4.01 7.43 13.98
N TRP A 72 5.04 6.71 13.52
CA TRP A 72 4.86 5.56 12.63
C TRP A 72 4.14 4.40 13.32
N LEU A 73 4.43 4.13 14.60
CA LEU A 73 3.70 3.11 15.35
C LEU A 73 2.21 3.44 15.47
N ALA A 74 1.86 4.71 15.71
CA ALA A 74 0.48 5.17 15.71
C ALA A 74 -0.18 4.95 14.32
N GLU A 75 0.53 5.27 13.24
CA GLU A 75 0.07 5.03 11.86
C GLU A 75 -0.26 3.54 11.62
N GLU A 76 0.64 2.63 11.98
CA GLU A 76 0.44 1.18 11.79
C GLU A 76 -0.69 0.62 12.68
N LYS A 77 -0.93 1.22 13.85
CA LYS A 77 -2.06 0.90 14.73
C LYS A 77 -3.38 1.50 14.25
N GLY A 78 -3.34 2.40 13.28
CA GLY A 78 -4.51 3.10 12.74
C GLY A 78 -4.95 4.33 13.54
N ASP A 79 -4.15 4.78 14.51
CA ASP A 79 -4.36 6.08 15.16
C ASP A 79 -3.75 7.18 14.28
N LEU A 80 -4.48 7.51 13.22
CA LEU A 80 -3.98 8.39 12.17
C LEU A 80 -3.89 9.85 12.62
N ASP A 81 -4.75 10.29 13.55
CA ASP A 81 -4.68 11.65 14.11
C ASP A 81 -3.47 11.82 15.04
N GLU A 82 -3.14 10.81 15.85
CA GLU A 82 -1.88 10.79 16.60
C GLU A 82 -0.66 10.74 15.65
N ALA A 83 -0.70 9.90 14.62
CA ALA A 83 0.37 9.80 13.64
C ALA A 83 0.64 11.13 12.93
N ILE A 84 -0.40 11.81 12.45
CA ILE A 84 -0.29 13.12 11.79
C ILE A 84 0.33 14.14 12.73
N ARG A 85 -0.18 14.27 13.97
CA ARG A 85 0.39 15.21 14.96
C ARG A 85 1.86 14.90 15.25
N GLY A 86 2.20 13.61 15.41
CA GLY A 86 3.57 13.17 15.65
C GLY A 86 4.49 13.52 14.49
N PHE A 87 4.13 13.16 13.26
CA PHE A 87 4.95 13.47 12.08
C PHE A 87 5.06 14.98 11.81
N GLN A 88 4.02 15.77 12.07
CA GLN A 88 4.10 17.23 12.01
C GLN A 88 5.15 17.76 12.99
N SER A 89 5.07 17.35 14.26
CA SER A 89 6.02 17.77 15.30
C SER A 89 7.46 17.39 14.93
N VAL A 90 7.68 16.17 14.43
CA VAL A 90 9.01 15.71 14.02
C VAL A 90 9.52 16.49 12.80
N ARG A 91 8.67 16.75 11.81
CA ARG A 91 9.03 17.53 10.62
C ARG A 91 9.43 18.96 11.01
N ASP A 92 8.62 19.61 11.85
CA ASP A 92 8.81 21.00 12.23
C ASP A 92 10.05 21.19 13.11
N GLY A 93 10.44 20.16 13.87
CA GLY A 93 11.71 20.11 14.60
C GLY A 93 12.93 19.71 13.75
N ALA A 94 12.73 19.15 12.56
CA ALA A 94 13.82 18.71 11.69
C ALA A 94 14.34 19.86 10.81
N ALA A 95 15.66 19.95 10.65
CA ALA A 95 16.26 20.95 9.76
C ALA A 95 15.75 20.76 8.30
N PRO A 96 15.18 21.80 7.66
CA PRO A 96 14.73 21.73 6.28
C PRO A 96 15.86 21.33 5.35
N GLY A 97 15.57 20.47 4.37
CA GLY A 97 16.57 20.03 3.40
C GLY A 97 17.43 18.85 3.84
N THR A 98 17.20 18.29 5.02
CA THR A 98 17.82 17.02 5.44
C THR A 98 17.05 15.80 4.94
N ALA A 99 17.73 14.66 4.81
CA ALA A 99 17.09 13.38 4.48
C ALA A 99 16.03 12.99 5.53
N PHE A 100 16.26 13.32 6.80
CA PHE A 100 15.31 13.08 7.87
C PHE A 100 14.03 13.94 7.74
N HIS A 101 14.18 15.23 7.40
CA HIS A 101 13.05 16.10 7.09
C HIS A 101 12.26 15.57 5.88
N LEU A 102 12.94 15.18 4.78
CA LEU A 102 12.29 14.57 3.61
C LEU A 102 11.49 13.32 4.00
N LYS A 103 12.14 12.36 4.66
CA LYS A 103 11.52 11.09 5.09
C LYS A 103 10.27 11.33 5.94
N THR A 104 10.36 12.25 6.89
CA THR A 104 9.23 12.60 7.76
C THR A 104 8.10 13.29 6.99
N THR A 105 8.43 14.20 6.08
CA THR A 105 7.43 14.89 5.26
C THR A 105 6.69 13.92 4.33
N LEU A 106 7.39 12.96 3.73
CA LEU A 106 6.77 11.93 2.89
C LEU A 106 5.81 11.04 3.70
N ARG A 107 6.21 10.66 4.92
CA ARG A 107 5.36 9.90 5.84
C ARG A 107 4.14 10.69 6.29
N LEU A 108 4.30 11.98 6.58
CA LEU A 108 3.17 12.86 6.90
C LEU A 108 2.15 12.91 5.77
N GLY A 109 2.59 13.05 4.51
CA GLY A 109 1.69 13.03 3.35
C GLY A 109 0.92 11.70 3.25
N LEU A 110 1.60 10.57 3.48
CA LEU A 110 0.94 9.26 3.49
C LEU A 110 -0.08 9.13 4.63
N ALA A 111 0.24 9.64 5.83
CA ALA A 111 -0.67 9.64 6.96
C ALA A 111 -1.94 10.46 6.68
N TYR A 112 -1.81 11.63 6.03
CA TYR A 112 -2.96 12.40 5.54
C TYR A 112 -3.82 11.61 4.56
N GLY A 113 -3.19 10.94 3.59
CA GLY A 113 -3.90 10.09 2.62
C GLY A 113 -4.68 8.97 3.29
N ASN A 114 -4.03 8.27 4.22
CA ASN A 114 -4.65 7.22 5.03
C ASN A 114 -5.81 7.77 5.87
N ASN A 115 -5.70 9.01 6.36
CA ASN A 115 -6.74 9.69 7.15
C ASN A 115 -7.84 10.36 6.29
N ARG A 116 -7.90 10.04 5.00
CA ARG A 116 -8.88 10.60 4.04
C ARG A 116 -8.81 12.12 3.94
N GLN A 117 -7.61 12.68 4.03
CA GLN A 117 -7.29 14.09 3.85
C GLN A 117 -6.46 14.28 2.56
N PRO A 118 -7.08 14.10 1.37
CA PRO A 118 -6.36 14.02 0.10
C PRO A 118 -5.79 15.37 -0.36
N ASP A 119 -6.36 16.49 0.08
CA ASP A 119 -5.90 17.82 -0.28
C ASP A 119 -4.62 18.16 0.50
N GLU A 120 -4.59 17.82 1.79
CA GLU A 120 -3.43 17.95 2.67
C GLU A 120 -2.29 17.02 2.22
N GLU A 121 -2.60 15.78 1.85
CA GLU A 121 -1.61 14.85 1.28
C GLU A 121 -0.93 15.46 0.04
N LEU A 122 -1.72 15.92 -0.92
CA LEU A 122 -1.20 16.47 -2.17
C LEU A 122 -0.39 17.76 -1.90
N ALA A 123 -0.89 18.63 -1.02
CA ALA A 123 -0.18 19.85 -0.64
C ALA A 123 1.20 19.55 -0.01
N VAL A 124 1.29 18.53 0.84
CA VAL A 124 2.56 18.08 1.42
C VAL A 124 3.54 17.63 0.34
N TYR A 125 3.09 16.82 -0.64
CA TYR A 125 3.97 16.37 -1.71
C TYR A 125 4.38 17.50 -2.65
N GLN A 126 3.48 18.43 -2.98
CA GLN A 126 3.79 19.61 -3.79
C GLN A 126 4.81 20.52 -3.11
N GLY A 127 4.72 20.69 -1.79
CA GLY A 127 5.69 21.46 -0.99
C GLY A 127 7.13 20.94 -1.10
N LEU A 128 7.32 19.66 -1.43
CA LEU A 128 8.65 19.07 -1.63
C LEU A 128 9.24 19.35 -3.02
N MET A 129 8.46 19.78 -4.01
CA MET A 129 8.90 19.88 -5.41
C MET A 129 10.11 20.80 -5.60
N ALA A 130 10.20 21.89 -4.84
CA ALA A 130 11.26 22.87 -4.98
C ALA A 130 12.65 22.32 -4.61
N ARG A 131 12.72 21.32 -3.73
CA ARG A 131 13.98 20.77 -3.22
C ARG A 131 14.19 19.28 -3.53
N TYR A 132 13.10 18.52 -3.64
CA TYR A 132 13.12 17.08 -3.90
C TYR A 132 12.17 16.73 -5.05
N PRO A 133 12.44 17.22 -6.28
CA PRO A 133 11.52 17.08 -7.40
C PRO A 133 11.29 15.62 -7.83
N GLY A 134 12.27 14.72 -7.66
CA GLY A 134 12.12 13.29 -7.94
C GLY A 134 11.21 12.59 -6.91
N PRO A 135 11.59 12.56 -5.61
CA PRO A 135 10.76 11.96 -4.56
C PRO A 135 9.35 12.52 -4.49
N SER A 136 9.18 13.84 -4.67
CA SER A 136 7.86 14.48 -4.71
C SER A 136 6.98 13.91 -5.84
N ARG A 137 7.54 13.79 -7.06
CA ARG A 137 6.79 13.24 -8.21
C ARG A 137 6.42 11.77 -8.01
N LEU A 138 7.32 10.96 -7.45
CA LEU A 138 7.02 9.57 -7.12
C LEU A 138 5.84 9.49 -6.13
N SER A 139 5.84 10.30 -5.07
CA SER A 139 4.73 10.32 -4.11
C SER A 139 3.41 10.81 -4.71
N GLN A 140 3.46 11.85 -5.56
CA GLN A 140 2.29 12.29 -6.32
C GLN A 140 1.79 11.19 -7.26
N ALA A 141 2.67 10.43 -7.92
CA ALA A 141 2.27 9.31 -8.76
C ALA A 141 1.53 8.24 -7.96
N MET A 142 2.06 7.87 -6.78
CA MET A 142 1.39 6.91 -5.88
C MET A 142 0.01 7.41 -5.45
N TYR A 143 -0.12 8.69 -5.11
CA TYR A 143 -1.40 9.33 -4.82
C TYR A 143 -2.40 9.17 -5.98
N ARG A 144 -1.98 9.52 -7.20
CA ARG A 144 -2.79 9.41 -8.43
C ARG A 144 -3.20 7.97 -8.70
N LEU A 145 -2.30 7.00 -8.48
CA LEU A 145 -2.60 5.57 -8.61
C LEU A 145 -3.71 5.10 -7.68
N ARG A 146 -3.69 5.51 -6.41
CA ARG A 146 -4.76 5.15 -5.45
C ARG A 146 -6.13 5.70 -5.86
N ARG A 147 -6.14 6.79 -6.63
CA ARG A 147 -7.36 7.38 -7.21
C ARG A 147 -7.77 6.78 -8.56
N GLY A 148 -6.98 5.86 -9.12
CA GLY A 148 -7.22 5.27 -10.44
C GLY A 148 -6.80 6.16 -11.61
N GLU A 149 -6.09 7.27 -11.35
CA GLU A 149 -5.65 8.25 -12.34
C GLU A 149 -4.35 7.78 -13.01
N LYS A 150 -4.43 6.65 -13.73
CA LYS A 150 -3.26 5.89 -14.23
C LYS A 150 -2.38 6.66 -15.21
N GLU A 151 -2.97 7.44 -16.11
CA GLU A 151 -2.23 8.20 -17.13
C GLU A 151 -1.36 9.30 -16.49
N GLU A 152 -1.94 10.05 -15.56
CA GLU A 152 -1.23 11.09 -14.83
C GLU A 152 -0.15 10.50 -13.91
N ALA A 153 -0.44 9.36 -13.28
CA ALA A 153 0.57 8.62 -12.52
C ALA A 153 1.74 8.17 -13.39
N LEU A 154 1.48 7.66 -14.59
CA LEU A 154 2.52 7.24 -15.53
C LEU A 154 3.41 8.42 -15.91
N ARG A 155 2.81 9.57 -16.25
CA ARG A 155 3.55 10.80 -16.57
C ARG A 155 4.45 11.24 -15.41
N LEU A 156 3.95 11.20 -14.18
CA LEU A 156 4.72 11.56 -12.98
C LEU A 156 5.86 10.57 -12.70
N LEU A 157 5.66 9.28 -12.96
CA LEU A 157 6.72 8.27 -12.85
C LEU A 157 7.81 8.46 -13.90
N ASP A 158 7.43 8.73 -15.15
CA ASP A 158 8.37 9.06 -16.23
C ASP A 158 9.22 10.27 -15.86
N ASP A 159 8.58 11.36 -15.40
CA ASP A 159 9.28 12.56 -14.96
C ASP A 159 10.23 12.30 -13.77
N ALA A 160 9.80 11.49 -12.80
CA ALA A 160 10.60 11.16 -11.62
C ALA A 160 11.85 10.35 -12.00
N LEU A 161 11.71 9.36 -12.89
CA LEU A 161 12.81 8.53 -13.37
C LEU A 161 13.78 9.32 -14.25
N ALA A 162 13.28 10.22 -15.10
CA ALA A 162 14.12 11.09 -15.91
C ALA A 162 14.92 12.10 -15.06
N LEU A 163 14.41 12.49 -13.88
CA LEU A 163 15.20 13.24 -12.90
C LEU A 163 16.26 12.34 -12.26
N ASP A 164 15.87 11.17 -11.77
CA ASP A 164 16.78 10.22 -11.14
C ASP A 164 17.94 9.77 -12.03
N GLU A 165 17.72 9.62 -13.34
CA GLU A 165 18.81 9.36 -14.29
C GLU A 165 19.86 10.47 -14.35
N ARG A 166 19.47 11.72 -14.05
CA ARG A 166 20.37 12.88 -14.05
C ARG A 166 21.06 13.07 -12.71
N ASP A 167 20.35 12.86 -11.60
CA ASP A 167 20.80 13.29 -10.27
C ASP A 167 20.78 12.20 -9.18
N GLY A 168 20.26 11.00 -9.47
CA GLY A 168 20.14 9.91 -8.50
C GLY A 168 19.16 10.22 -7.35
N SER A 169 18.23 11.16 -7.54
CA SER A 169 17.35 11.69 -6.48
C SER A 169 16.38 10.69 -5.85
N LEU A 170 16.09 9.54 -6.49
CA LEU A 170 15.24 8.49 -5.92
C LEU A 170 16.03 7.51 -5.07
N GLY A 171 17.34 7.35 -5.30
CA GLY A 171 18.18 6.40 -4.57
C GLY A 171 17.57 5.00 -4.52
N THR A 172 17.27 4.50 -3.32
CA THR A 172 16.67 3.17 -3.12
C THR A 172 15.22 3.05 -3.61
N GLN A 173 14.57 4.16 -3.96
CA GLN A 173 13.19 4.17 -4.48
C GLN A 173 13.13 3.99 -6.00
N ARG A 174 14.28 4.01 -6.70
CA ARG A 174 14.34 3.85 -8.17
C ARG A 174 13.67 2.56 -8.65
N ASP A 175 14.04 1.43 -8.06
CA ASP A 175 13.51 0.11 -8.46
C ASP A 175 12.00 0.02 -8.24
N PHE A 176 11.50 0.63 -7.17
CA PHE A 176 10.07 0.70 -6.91
C PHE A 176 9.35 1.58 -7.94
N ALA A 177 9.91 2.72 -8.33
CA ALA A 177 9.36 3.56 -9.38
C ALA A 177 9.32 2.83 -10.74
N LEU A 178 10.38 2.10 -11.09
CA LEU A 178 10.43 1.25 -12.28
C LEU A 178 9.35 0.15 -12.26
N PHE A 179 9.18 -0.51 -11.10
CA PHE A 179 8.15 -1.52 -10.90
C PHE A 179 6.74 -0.95 -11.12
N LEU A 180 6.42 0.19 -10.50
CA LEU A 180 5.12 0.85 -10.67
C LEU A 180 4.87 1.22 -12.14
N ARG A 181 5.88 1.79 -12.81
CA ARG A 181 5.79 2.18 -14.21
C ARG A 181 5.52 0.98 -15.13
N ALA A 182 6.24 -0.13 -14.94
CA ALA A 182 6.06 -1.34 -15.74
C ALA A 182 4.64 -1.94 -15.60
N GLY A 183 4.07 -1.89 -14.38
CA GLY A 183 2.69 -2.31 -14.13
C GLY A 183 1.64 -1.47 -14.87
N LEU A 184 1.92 -0.20 -15.16
CA LEU A 184 1.03 0.68 -15.90
C LEU A 184 1.19 0.53 -17.42
N GLY A 185 2.43 0.42 -17.92
CA GLY A 185 2.71 0.31 -19.35
C GLY A 185 2.13 -0.96 -19.99
N SER A 186 2.15 -2.08 -19.28
CA SER A 186 1.57 -3.35 -19.72
C SER A 186 0.04 -3.34 -19.85
N SER A 187 -0.64 -2.34 -19.27
CA SER A 187 -2.09 -2.16 -19.41
C SER A 187 -2.50 -1.59 -20.79
N ASN A 188 -1.59 -0.88 -21.48
CA ASN A 188 -1.89 -0.15 -22.71
C ASN A 188 -1.62 -0.93 -24.00
N GLU A 189 -0.93 -2.09 -23.94
CA GLU A 189 -0.63 -2.92 -25.12
C GLU A 189 -1.78 -3.85 -25.56
N LYS A 190 -2.92 -3.87 -24.86
CA LYS A 190 -4.11 -4.66 -25.25
C LYS A 190 -5.22 -3.81 -25.86
N ALA A 191 -4.97 -3.27 -27.04
CA ALA A 191 -6.02 -2.98 -28.02
C ALA A 191 -5.48 -3.11 -29.44
N PRO A 192 -5.44 -4.33 -30.02
CA PRO A 192 -5.33 -4.44 -31.47
C PRO A 192 -6.61 -3.84 -32.08
N ASN A 193 -6.48 -2.64 -32.64
CA ASN A 193 -7.43 -2.13 -33.62
C ASN A 193 -7.48 -3.16 -34.76
N ARG A 194 -8.60 -3.89 -34.84
CA ARG A 194 -8.95 -4.67 -36.03
C ARG A 194 -9.72 -3.74 -36.98
N PRO A 195 -9.15 -3.30 -38.10
CA PRO A 195 -9.93 -3.16 -39.32
C PRO A 195 -10.30 -4.55 -39.88
#